data_AF-A0A9W3A156-F1
#
_entry.id   AF-A0A9W3A156-F1
#
_cell.length_a   1.000
_cell.length_b   1.000
_cell.length_c   1.000
_cell.angle_alpha   90.00
_cell.angle_beta   90.00
_cell.angle_gamma   90.00
#
_symmetry.space_group_name_H-M   'P 1'
#
loop_
_entity.id
_entity.type
_entity.pdbx_description
1 polymer ?
#
loop_
_entity_poly.entity_id
_entity_poly.type
_entity_poly.pdbx_seq_one_letter_code
_entity_poly.pdbx_strand_id
1 'polypeptide(L)'
;MEQKSEFTHIVDVHTHLSDDLLIKDVGEIIQRAVQQNVYSALVVAESKLDFQPILDLHHIYPEFVLPCLGIHPIQKSGKKDEKGIEIKRSVCPSDYDGVEEWIEKHVDLVGAVGEIGLDFTPRFCPLKEDKENQILIFSKQVQLAERLHLPINVHSRSASKQTIQLLKEIGAHNVLLHAFDGRASTALQASKIVESCAIRPFDD
;
A
#
# COMPACT_ATOMS: atom_id res chain seq x y z
N MET A 1 24.08 -11.34 31.06
CA MET A 1 24.30 -11.17 29.60
C MET A 1 22.97 -11.47 28.94
N GLU A 2 22.20 -10.45 28.60
CA GLU A 2 21.01 -10.61 27.76
C GLU A 2 21.46 -11.00 26.35
N GLN A 3 21.02 -12.16 25.86
CA GLN A 3 21.10 -12.46 24.44
C GLN A 3 20.16 -11.49 23.73
N LYS A 4 20.74 -10.47 23.09
CA LYS A 4 20.02 -9.74 22.05
C LYS A 4 19.70 -10.75 20.95
N SER A 5 18.42 -10.97 20.72
CA SER A 5 17.92 -11.60 19.49
C SER A 5 18.44 -10.79 18.31
N GLU A 6 19.53 -11.23 17.66
CA GLU A 6 19.92 -10.71 16.35
C GLU A 6 18.84 -11.15 15.36
N PHE A 7 17.94 -10.24 15.00
CA PHE A 7 17.09 -10.43 13.83
C PHE A 7 18.01 -10.51 12.61
N THR A 8 18.22 -11.70 12.06
CA THR A 8 19.15 -11.92 10.95
C THR A 8 18.59 -11.50 9.59
N HIS A 9 17.28 -11.25 9.49
CA HIS A 9 16.59 -10.92 8.24
C HIS A 9 15.52 -9.84 8.46
N ILE A 10 15.54 -8.81 7.62
CA ILE A 10 14.57 -7.71 7.60
C ILE A 10 13.68 -7.87 6.36
N VAL A 11 12.38 -7.60 6.49
CA VAL A 11 11.47 -7.48 5.35
C VAL A 11 11.02 -6.02 5.24
N ASP A 12 11.23 -5.43 4.07
CA ASP A 12 10.67 -4.11 3.77
C ASP A 12 9.18 -4.28 3.43
N VAL A 13 8.30 -3.91 4.34
CA VAL A 13 6.86 -4.16 4.20
C VAL A 13 6.16 -3.16 3.28
N HIS A 14 6.87 -2.17 2.72
CA HIS A 14 6.25 -1.19 1.83
C HIS A 14 7.30 -0.41 1.01
N THR A 15 7.35 -0.66 -0.29
CA THR A 15 8.25 0.07 -1.19
C THR A 15 7.69 0.24 -2.60
N HIS A 16 8.05 1.35 -3.27
CA HIS A 16 7.68 1.64 -4.66
C HIS A 16 8.83 1.34 -5.62
N LEU A 17 9.45 0.15 -5.53
CA LEU A 17 10.58 -0.22 -6.40
C LEU A 17 10.24 -0.22 -7.90
N SER A 18 8.95 -0.33 -8.24
CA SER A 18 8.46 -0.24 -9.61
C SER A 18 8.32 1.19 -10.14
N ASP A 19 8.63 2.22 -9.33
CA ASP A 19 8.55 3.62 -9.77
C ASP A 19 9.50 3.91 -10.94
N ASP A 20 9.02 4.69 -11.92
CA ASP A 20 9.75 5.07 -13.13
C ASP A 20 11.14 5.69 -12.85
N LEU A 21 11.29 6.36 -11.70
CA LEU A 21 12.55 6.98 -11.28
C LEU A 21 13.57 5.95 -10.78
N LEU A 22 13.11 4.80 -10.28
CA LEU A 22 13.94 3.76 -9.66
C LEU A 22 14.18 2.57 -10.58
N ILE A 23 13.26 2.28 -11.50
CA ILE A 23 13.24 1.04 -12.26
C ILE A 23 14.53 0.79 -13.07
N LYS A 24 15.20 1.87 -13.50
CA LYS A 24 16.47 1.80 -14.25
C LYS A 24 17.62 1.24 -13.42
N ASP A 25 17.60 1.51 -12.12
CA ASP A 25 18.66 1.17 -11.17
C ASP A 25 18.19 0.10 -10.15
N VAL A 26 17.02 -0.52 -10.39
CA VAL A 26 16.37 -1.42 -9.42
C VAL A 26 17.25 -2.60 -9.03
N GLY A 27 18.05 -3.14 -9.97
CA GLY A 27 18.98 -4.22 -9.68
C GLY A 27 20.07 -3.81 -8.68
N GLU A 28 20.64 -2.61 -8.84
CA GLU A 28 21.63 -2.08 -7.90
C GLU A 28 21.00 -1.74 -6.53
N ILE A 29 19.76 -1.25 -6.53
CA ILE A 29 19.00 -0.98 -5.30
C ILE A 29 18.78 -2.29 -4.52
N ILE A 30 18.28 -3.33 -5.18
CA ILE A 30 18.05 -4.65 -4.56
C ILE A 30 19.37 -5.24 -4.06
N GLN A 31 20.45 -5.17 -4.85
CA GLN A 31 21.75 -5.68 -4.43
C GLN A 31 22.25 -4.99 -3.14
N ARG A 32 22.12 -3.67 -3.04
CA ARG A 32 22.47 -2.94 -1.82
C ARG A 32 21.58 -3.32 -0.64
N ALA A 33 20.29 -3.53 -0.87
CA ALA A 33 19.36 -3.96 0.18
C ALA A 33 19.73 -5.35 0.73
N VAL A 34 20.04 -6.30 -0.14
CA VAL A 34 20.50 -7.65 0.24
C VAL A 34 21.81 -7.59 1.04
N GLN A 35 22.76 -6.73 0.66
CA GLN A 35 24.00 -6.50 1.42
C GLN A 35 23.76 -5.94 2.83
N GLN A 36 22.58 -5.36 3.09
CA GLN A 36 22.15 -4.86 4.40
C GLN A 36 21.19 -5.82 5.11
N ASN A 37 21.13 -7.09 4.68
CA ASN A 37 20.26 -8.14 5.24
C ASN A 37 18.75 -7.90 5.07
N VAL A 38 18.35 -7.09 4.09
CA VAL A 38 16.95 -7.08 3.62
C VAL A 38 16.73 -8.35 2.81
N TYR A 39 15.86 -9.22 3.31
CA TYR A 39 15.57 -10.52 2.73
C TYR A 39 14.53 -10.43 1.61
N SER A 40 13.50 -9.61 1.80
CA SER A 40 12.40 -9.44 0.86
C SER A 40 11.76 -8.06 1.03
N ALA A 41 11.03 -7.62 0.01
CA ALA A 41 10.31 -6.37 -0.04
C ALA A 41 8.92 -6.55 -0.64
N LEU A 42 7.91 -5.99 0.03
CA LEU A 42 6.55 -5.88 -0.47
C LEU A 42 6.46 -4.65 -1.38
N VAL A 43 6.39 -4.89 -2.68
CA VAL A 43 6.37 -3.83 -3.72
C VAL A 43 4.93 -3.47 -4.04
N VAL A 44 4.56 -2.22 -3.75
CA VAL A 44 3.16 -1.78 -3.77
C VAL A 44 2.79 -1.05 -5.05
N ALA A 45 1.60 -1.33 -5.56
CA ALA A 45 0.98 -0.57 -6.64
C ALA A 45 0.32 0.70 -6.10
N GLU A 46 0.41 1.80 -6.86
CA GLU A 46 -0.46 2.97 -6.65
C GLU A 46 -1.68 2.92 -7.58
N SER A 47 -1.54 2.31 -8.75
CA SER A 47 -2.53 2.29 -9.81
C SER A 47 -2.53 0.96 -10.57
N LYS A 48 -3.57 0.73 -11.37
CA LYS A 48 -3.65 -0.46 -12.24
C LYS A 48 -2.49 -0.56 -13.24
N LEU A 49 -1.88 0.57 -13.61
CA LEU A 49 -0.74 0.59 -14.53
C LEU A 49 0.51 -0.04 -13.93
N ASP A 50 0.60 -0.10 -12.60
CA ASP A 50 1.76 -0.64 -11.89
C ASP A 50 1.70 -2.17 -11.77
N PHE A 51 0.55 -2.80 -12.04
CA PHE A 51 0.34 -4.23 -11.81
C PHE A 51 1.28 -5.12 -12.63
N GLN A 52 1.35 -4.87 -13.95
CA GLN A 52 2.24 -5.65 -14.83
C GLN A 52 3.72 -5.37 -14.52
N PRO A 53 4.19 -4.12 -14.39
CA PRO A 53 5.56 -3.83 -13.96
C PRO A 53 5.98 -4.52 -12.66
N ILE A 54 5.10 -4.57 -11.65
CA ILE A 54 5.38 -5.24 -10.39
C ILE A 54 5.52 -6.76 -10.58
N LEU A 55 4.63 -7.38 -11.36
CA LEU A 55 4.78 -8.82 -11.67
C LEU A 55 6.02 -9.11 -12.49
N ASP A 56 6.36 -8.26 -13.46
CA ASP A 56 7.60 -8.40 -14.24
C ASP A 56 8.82 -8.33 -13.31
N LEU A 57 8.82 -7.41 -12.34
CA LEU A 57 9.87 -7.31 -11.35
C LEU A 57 9.93 -8.55 -10.43
N HIS A 58 8.78 -9.09 -10.03
CA HIS A 58 8.70 -10.37 -9.31
C HIS A 58 9.29 -11.52 -10.12
N HIS A 59 9.00 -11.62 -11.43
CA HIS A 59 9.58 -12.68 -12.25
C HIS A 59 11.11 -12.59 -12.36
N ILE A 60 11.68 -11.39 -12.30
CA ILE A 60 13.14 -11.19 -12.31
C ILE A 60 13.75 -11.50 -10.93
N TYR A 61 13.05 -11.13 -9.85
CA TYR A 61 13.53 -11.27 -8.47
C TYR A 61 12.51 -11.99 -7.55
N PRO A 62 12.16 -13.25 -7.83
CA PRO A 62 11.02 -13.92 -7.20
C PRO A 62 11.17 -14.14 -5.69
N GLU A 63 12.40 -14.29 -5.22
CA GLU A 63 12.71 -14.45 -3.78
C GLU A 63 12.69 -13.13 -3.02
N PHE A 64 12.90 -11.99 -3.72
CA PHE A 64 13.03 -10.69 -3.07
C PHE A 64 11.74 -9.87 -3.18
N VAL A 65 11.06 -9.90 -4.32
CA VAL A 65 9.92 -9.02 -4.60
C VAL A 65 8.61 -9.76 -4.35
N LEU A 66 7.83 -9.28 -3.39
CA LEU A 66 6.48 -9.72 -3.13
C LEU A 66 5.50 -8.69 -3.71
N PRO A 67 4.69 -9.06 -4.73
CA PRO A 67 3.69 -8.16 -5.30
C PRO A 67 2.60 -7.77 -4.30
N CYS A 68 2.33 -6.47 -4.20
CA CYS A 68 1.20 -5.92 -3.47
C CYS A 68 0.37 -5.07 -4.42
N LEU A 69 -0.85 -5.51 -4.71
CA LEU A 69 -1.67 -4.95 -5.78
C LEU A 69 -2.95 -4.32 -5.26
N GLY A 70 -3.23 -3.11 -5.73
CA GLY A 70 -4.35 -2.30 -5.27
C GLY A 70 -4.34 -0.91 -5.93
N ILE A 71 -5.40 -0.16 -5.70
CA ILE A 71 -5.59 1.20 -6.18
C ILE A 71 -5.54 2.15 -5.00
N HIS A 72 -4.53 3.01 -5.03
CA HIS A 72 -4.31 4.04 -4.03
C HIS A 72 -5.39 5.14 -4.11
N PRO A 73 -5.81 5.77 -2.99
CA PRO A 73 -6.85 6.81 -3.00
C PRO A 73 -6.52 8.06 -3.84
N ILE A 74 -5.24 8.29 -4.14
CA ILE A 74 -4.77 9.39 -4.98
C ILE A 74 -4.19 8.85 -6.28
N GLN A 75 -4.71 9.33 -7.41
CA GLN A 75 -4.37 8.88 -8.76
C GLN A 75 -3.75 10.01 -9.59
N LYS A 76 -2.95 9.64 -10.60
CA LYS A 76 -2.46 10.58 -11.63
C LYS A 76 -3.65 11.05 -12.48
N SER A 77 -3.76 12.36 -12.70
CA SER A 77 -4.86 12.92 -13.51
C SER A 77 -4.61 12.82 -15.02
N GLY A 78 -3.37 12.53 -15.44
CA GLY A 78 -2.95 12.57 -16.84
C GLY A 78 -2.72 14.00 -17.36
N LYS A 79 -2.76 15.00 -16.46
CA LYS A 79 -2.53 16.41 -16.78
C LYS A 79 -1.29 16.89 -16.03
N LYS A 80 -0.56 17.81 -16.66
CA LYS A 80 0.59 18.48 -16.04
C LYS A 80 0.24 19.94 -15.76
N ASP A 81 0.80 20.47 -14.67
CA ASP A 81 0.72 21.90 -14.39
C ASP A 81 1.65 22.71 -15.32
N GLU A 82 1.66 24.03 -15.13
CA GLU A 82 2.52 24.96 -15.89
C GLU A 82 4.02 24.68 -15.77
N LYS A 83 4.44 23.91 -14.75
CA LYS A 83 5.83 23.52 -14.49
C LYS A 83 6.14 22.12 -15.00
N GLY A 84 5.17 21.46 -15.66
CA GLY A 84 5.32 20.11 -16.19
C GLY A 84 5.19 19.02 -15.11
N ILE A 85 4.70 19.35 -13.91
CA ILE A 85 4.52 18.41 -12.81
C ILE A 85 3.17 17.72 -12.94
N GLU A 86 3.14 16.40 -12.75
CA GLU A 86 1.92 15.59 -12.81
C GLU A 86 0.91 16.05 -11.74
N ILE A 87 -0.29 16.41 -12.18
CA ILE A 87 -1.39 16.77 -11.30
C ILE A 87 -2.02 15.48 -10.76
N LYS A 88 -2.16 15.40 -9.44
CA LYS A 88 -2.83 14.30 -8.74
C LYS A 88 -4.31 14.66 -8.47
N ARG A 89 -5.17 13.65 -8.42
CA ARG A 89 -6.61 13.74 -8.11
C ARG A 89 -7.06 12.61 -7.17
N SER A 90 -8.23 12.72 -6.57
CA SER A 90 -8.86 11.57 -5.91
C SER A 90 -9.18 10.47 -6.92
N VAL A 91 -9.16 9.22 -6.44
CA VAL A 91 -9.65 8.05 -7.17
C VAL A 91 -11.12 8.20 -7.54
N CYS A 92 -11.50 7.68 -8.69
CA CYS A 92 -12.88 7.63 -9.18
C CYS A 92 -13.24 6.19 -9.60
N PRO A 93 -14.54 5.86 -9.81
CA PRO A 93 -14.96 4.49 -10.10
C PRO A 93 -14.23 3.81 -11.26
N SER A 94 -13.91 4.57 -12.32
CA SER A 94 -13.21 4.02 -13.49
C SER A 94 -11.78 3.57 -13.22
N ASP A 95 -11.14 4.07 -12.16
CA ASP A 95 -9.80 3.60 -11.77
C ASP A 95 -9.84 2.16 -11.22
N TYR A 96 -11.02 1.72 -10.77
CA TYR A 96 -11.24 0.39 -10.21
C TYR A 96 -11.78 -0.62 -11.23
N ASP A 97 -12.09 -0.19 -12.45
CA ASP A 97 -12.67 -1.06 -13.47
C ASP A 97 -11.70 -2.21 -13.82
N GLY A 98 -12.18 -3.45 -13.68
CA GLY A 98 -11.39 -4.65 -14.01
C GLY A 98 -10.23 -4.91 -13.05
N VAL A 99 -10.22 -4.32 -11.84
CA VAL A 99 -9.15 -4.52 -10.85
C VAL A 99 -9.30 -5.84 -10.12
N GLU A 100 -10.53 -6.17 -9.67
CA GLU A 100 -10.82 -7.43 -8.99
C GLU A 100 -10.44 -8.62 -9.86
N GLU A 101 -10.90 -8.64 -11.12
CA GLU A 101 -10.65 -9.71 -12.07
C GLU A 101 -9.16 -9.86 -12.40
N TRP A 102 -8.42 -8.76 -12.39
CA TRP A 102 -6.98 -8.80 -12.64
C TRP A 102 -6.25 -9.44 -11.46
N ILE A 103 -6.55 -9.01 -10.24
CA ILE A 103 -5.94 -9.54 -9.01
C ILE A 103 -6.29 -11.02 -8.85
N GLU A 104 -7.56 -11.39 -9.03
CA GLU A 104 -8.01 -12.79 -8.96
C GLU A 104 -7.30 -13.68 -9.97
N LYS A 105 -7.07 -13.18 -11.20
CA LYS A 105 -6.34 -13.93 -12.24
C LYS A 105 -4.89 -14.23 -11.87
N HIS A 106 -4.25 -13.39 -11.06
CA HIS A 106 -2.83 -13.53 -10.69
C HIS A 106 -2.63 -13.79 -9.20
N VAL A 107 -3.68 -14.24 -8.49
CA VAL A 107 -3.71 -14.35 -7.03
C VAL A 107 -2.53 -15.17 -6.47
N ASP A 108 -2.08 -16.20 -7.19
CA ASP A 108 -0.96 -17.06 -6.79
C ASP A 108 0.38 -16.32 -6.68
N LEU A 109 0.50 -15.14 -7.30
CA LEU A 109 1.69 -14.28 -7.27
C LEU A 109 1.54 -13.11 -6.30
N VAL A 110 0.35 -12.86 -5.76
CA VAL A 110 0.06 -11.67 -4.97
C VAL A 110 0.29 -11.95 -3.49
N GLY A 111 1.20 -11.18 -2.86
CA GLY A 111 1.50 -11.29 -1.44
C GLY A 111 0.55 -10.49 -0.54
N ALA A 112 -0.06 -9.42 -1.06
CA ALA A 112 -1.03 -8.60 -0.33
C ALA A 112 -1.90 -7.75 -1.28
N VAL A 113 -3.03 -7.24 -0.77
CA VAL A 113 -3.82 -6.20 -1.44
C VAL A 113 -3.44 -4.83 -0.88
N GLY A 114 -2.96 -3.93 -1.75
CA GLY A 114 -2.38 -2.65 -1.36
C GLY A 114 -1.62 -1.99 -2.51
N GLU A 115 -1.26 -0.71 -2.46
CA GLU A 115 -1.58 0.24 -1.40
C GLU A 115 -3.04 0.72 -1.55
N ILE A 116 -3.87 0.49 -0.54
CA ILE A 116 -5.29 0.87 -0.57
C ILE A 116 -5.63 1.72 0.65
N GLY A 117 -6.67 2.56 0.59
CA GLY A 117 -7.05 3.30 1.80
C GLY A 117 -7.73 4.62 1.54
N LEU A 118 -7.56 5.54 2.49
CA LEU A 118 -8.21 6.85 2.49
C LEU A 118 -7.18 7.98 2.63
N ASP A 119 -7.28 8.98 1.76
CA ASP A 119 -6.52 10.22 1.83
C ASP A 119 -7.47 11.42 1.70
N PHE A 120 -7.88 11.96 2.85
CA PHE A 120 -8.79 13.11 2.92
C PHE A 120 -8.03 14.45 2.94
N THR A 121 -6.80 14.49 2.44
CA THR A 121 -6.06 15.75 2.27
C THR A 121 -6.88 16.70 1.39
N PRO A 122 -7.24 17.91 1.86
CA PRO A 122 -8.15 18.81 1.13
C PRO A 122 -7.71 19.16 -0.29
N ARG A 123 -6.41 19.10 -0.57
CA ARG A 123 -5.85 19.33 -1.91
C ARG A 123 -6.29 18.28 -2.93
N PHE A 124 -6.41 17.02 -2.51
CA PHE A 124 -6.69 15.89 -3.40
C PHE A 124 -8.13 15.39 -3.28
N CYS A 125 -8.75 15.61 -2.11
CA CYS A 125 -10.11 15.18 -1.78
C CYS A 125 -10.99 16.38 -1.33
N PRO A 126 -11.16 17.42 -2.17
CA PRO A 126 -11.91 18.62 -1.80
C PRO A 126 -13.43 18.41 -1.76
N LEU A 127 -13.97 17.50 -2.58
CA LEU A 127 -15.41 17.30 -2.72
C LEU A 127 -15.93 16.19 -1.80
N LYS A 128 -17.23 16.23 -1.50
CA LYS A 128 -17.90 15.14 -0.78
C LYS A 128 -17.86 13.84 -1.59
N GLU A 129 -18.07 13.95 -2.90
CA GLU A 129 -18.03 12.83 -3.84
C GLU A 129 -16.66 12.13 -3.86
N ASP A 130 -15.56 12.89 -3.75
CA ASP A 130 -14.21 12.32 -3.67
C ASP A 130 -14.06 11.38 -2.46
N LYS A 131 -14.61 11.78 -1.31
CA LYS A 131 -14.60 10.97 -0.09
C LYS A 131 -15.46 9.73 -0.24
N GLU A 132 -16.64 9.88 -0.83
CA GLU A 132 -17.57 8.77 -1.10
C GLU A 132 -16.93 7.73 -2.05
N ASN A 133 -16.24 8.20 -3.10
CA ASN A 133 -15.50 7.34 -4.03
C ASN A 133 -14.34 6.60 -3.35
N GLN A 134 -13.52 7.31 -2.56
CA GLN A 134 -12.44 6.66 -1.79
C GLN A 134 -12.97 5.59 -0.84
N ILE A 135 -14.03 5.89 -0.07
CA ILE A 135 -14.67 4.94 0.85
C ILE A 135 -15.21 3.72 0.11
N LEU A 136 -15.90 3.94 -1.01
CA LEU A 136 -16.46 2.86 -1.82
C LEU A 136 -15.36 1.94 -2.35
N ILE A 137 -14.33 2.50 -2.97
CA ILE A 137 -13.24 1.73 -3.59
C ILE A 137 -12.38 1.05 -2.54
N PHE A 138 -12.08 1.73 -1.43
CA PHE A 138 -11.39 1.10 -0.31
C PHE A 138 -12.18 -0.09 0.25
N SER A 139 -13.49 0.06 0.46
CA SER A 139 -14.35 -1.03 0.95
C SER A 139 -14.30 -2.25 0.04
N LYS A 140 -14.41 -2.06 -1.29
CA LYS A 140 -14.34 -3.16 -2.25
C LYS A 140 -13.00 -3.90 -2.19
N GLN A 141 -11.91 -3.15 -2.08
CA GLN A 141 -10.56 -3.74 -2.01
C GLN A 141 -10.31 -4.50 -0.71
N VAL A 142 -10.82 -4.02 0.43
CA VAL A 142 -10.78 -4.76 1.70
C VAL A 142 -11.60 -6.05 1.59
N GLN A 143 -12.81 -5.99 1.01
CA GLN A 143 -13.65 -7.18 0.80
C GLN A 143 -12.99 -8.19 -0.15
N LEU A 144 -12.31 -7.72 -1.19
CA LEU A 144 -11.52 -8.57 -2.09
C LEU A 144 -10.42 -9.29 -1.33
N ALA A 145 -9.64 -8.56 -0.51
CA ALA A 145 -8.56 -9.15 0.27
C ALA A 145 -9.06 -10.23 1.23
N GLU A 146 -10.16 -9.98 1.94
CA GLU A 146 -10.79 -10.97 2.82
C GLU A 146 -11.27 -12.21 2.03
N ARG A 147 -11.89 -12.01 0.85
CA ARG A 147 -12.34 -13.09 -0.02
C ARG A 147 -11.19 -13.96 -0.53
N LEU A 148 -10.03 -13.35 -0.77
CA LEU A 148 -8.82 -14.02 -1.24
C LEU A 148 -7.89 -14.48 -0.11
N HIS A 149 -8.25 -14.23 1.15
CA HIS A 149 -7.42 -14.50 2.32
C HIS A 149 -6.02 -13.86 2.24
N LEU A 150 -5.93 -12.67 1.63
CA LEU A 150 -4.69 -11.92 1.48
C LEU A 150 -4.55 -10.85 2.57
N PRO A 151 -3.33 -10.59 3.07
CA PRO A 151 -3.04 -9.43 3.91
C PRO A 151 -3.37 -8.10 3.21
N ILE A 152 -3.56 -7.04 4.01
CA ILE A 152 -3.96 -5.72 3.52
C ILE A 152 -2.92 -4.67 3.87
N ASN A 153 -2.40 -3.93 2.89
CA ASN A 153 -1.48 -2.80 3.10
C ASN A 153 -2.23 -1.46 2.92
N VAL A 154 -2.41 -0.73 4.03
CA VAL A 154 -3.38 0.36 4.14
C VAL A 154 -2.74 1.73 4.29
N HIS A 155 -3.02 2.62 3.34
CA HIS A 155 -2.77 4.06 3.42
C HIS A 155 -3.83 4.77 4.24
N SER A 156 -3.40 5.69 5.08
CA SER A 156 -4.31 6.56 5.80
C SER A 156 -3.67 7.91 6.01
N ARG A 157 -4.21 8.94 5.36
CA ARG A 157 -3.82 10.34 5.60
C ARG A 157 -5.03 11.22 5.83
N SER A 158 -5.01 11.99 6.92
CA SER A 158 -6.14 12.83 7.35
C SER A 158 -7.48 12.08 7.51
N ALA A 159 -7.44 10.75 7.61
CA ALA A 159 -8.63 9.87 7.54
C ALA A 159 -8.60 8.71 8.56
N SER A 160 -7.65 8.67 9.50
CA SER A 160 -7.36 7.49 10.33
C SER A 160 -8.57 6.94 11.08
N LYS A 161 -9.45 7.81 11.61
CA LYS A 161 -10.66 7.38 12.32
C LYS A 161 -11.61 6.63 11.38
N GLN A 162 -11.85 7.19 10.20
CA GLN A 162 -12.71 6.61 9.18
C GLN A 162 -12.11 5.30 8.64
N THR A 163 -10.79 5.27 8.39
CA THR A 163 -10.08 4.06 7.96
C THR A 163 -10.27 2.93 8.97
N ILE A 164 -9.99 3.17 10.25
CA ILE A 164 -10.14 2.15 11.31
C ILE A 164 -11.59 1.73 11.48
N GLN A 165 -12.54 2.67 11.45
CA GLN A 165 -13.96 2.34 11.59
C GLN A 165 -14.42 1.42 10.45
N LEU A 166 -14.06 1.74 9.21
CA LEU A 166 -14.41 0.95 8.03
C LEU A 166 -13.81 -0.46 8.09
N LEU A 167 -12.53 -0.58 8.46
CA LEU A 167 -11.87 -1.87 8.63
C LEU A 167 -12.56 -2.73 9.71
N LYS A 168 -13.00 -2.12 10.83
CA LYS A 168 -13.77 -2.82 11.88
C LYS A 168 -15.16 -3.25 11.40
N GLU A 169 -15.85 -2.38 10.66
CA GLU A 169 -17.20 -2.67 10.16
C GLU A 169 -17.19 -3.81 9.14
N ILE A 170 -16.17 -3.88 8.29
CA ILE A 170 -15.99 -5.00 7.35
C ILE A 170 -15.49 -6.26 8.08
N GLY A 171 -14.81 -6.10 9.21
CA GLY A 171 -14.19 -7.20 9.94
C GLY A 171 -12.89 -7.67 9.29
N ALA A 172 -12.06 -6.72 8.86
CA ALA A 172 -10.80 -6.99 8.18
C ALA A 172 -9.75 -7.64 9.10
N HIS A 173 -8.96 -8.56 8.55
CA HIS A 173 -7.87 -9.29 9.20
C HIS A 173 -6.54 -9.02 8.50
N ASN A 174 -5.42 -9.32 9.17
CA ASN A 174 -4.07 -9.21 8.61
C ASN A 174 -3.77 -7.85 7.98
N VAL A 175 -4.17 -6.78 8.67
CA VAL A 175 -4.02 -5.41 8.21
C VAL A 175 -2.67 -4.85 8.65
N LEU A 176 -1.92 -4.28 7.72
CA LEU A 176 -0.78 -3.42 7.93
C LEU A 176 -1.18 -1.96 7.63
N LEU A 177 -1.24 -1.12 8.65
CA LEU A 177 -1.33 0.34 8.45
C LEU A 177 0.09 0.88 8.26
N HIS A 178 0.50 1.10 7.01
CA HIS A 178 1.84 1.63 6.73
C HIS A 178 1.91 3.13 7.04
N ALA A 179 3.09 3.57 7.51
CA ALA A 179 3.39 4.97 7.82
C ALA A 179 2.34 5.68 8.70
N PHE A 180 1.84 5.00 9.73
CA PHE A 180 0.86 5.57 10.65
C PHE A 180 1.39 6.83 11.35
N ASP A 181 0.78 7.99 11.04
CA ASP A 181 1.09 9.31 11.62
C ASP A 181 0.00 9.80 12.60
N GLY A 182 -0.94 8.92 12.95
CA GLY A 182 -2.06 9.23 13.82
C GLY A 182 -1.67 9.35 15.31
N ARG A 183 -2.61 9.86 16.13
CA ARG A 183 -2.40 9.98 17.58
C ARG A 183 -2.29 8.60 18.25
N ALA A 184 -1.56 8.52 19.37
CA ALA A 184 -1.39 7.29 20.15
C ALA A 184 -2.72 6.60 20.54
N SER A 185 -3.79 7.36 20.81
CA SER A 185 -5.12 6.80 21.10
C SER A 185 -5.74 6.07 19.90
N THR A 186 -5.44 6.51 18.68
CA THR A 186 -5.83 5.87 17.44
C THR A 186 -4.97 4.62 17.17
N ALA A 187 -3.67 4.66 17.52
CA ALA A 187 -2.77 3.50 17.43
C ALA A 187 -3.26 2.33 18.30
N LEU A 188 -3.73 2.59 19.52
CA LEU A 188 -4.28 1.56 20.41
C LEU A 188 -5.58 0.92 19.88
N GLN A 189 -6.34 1.67 19.07
CA GLN A 189 -7.53 1.12 18.42
C GLN A 189 -7.15 0.26 17.21
N ALA A 190 -6.11 0.66 16.48
CA ALA A 190 -5.55 -0.09 15.36
C ALA A 190 -4.92 -1.41 15.81
N SER A 191 -4.19 -1.43 16.94
CA SER A 191 -3.50 -2.63 17.46
C SER A 191 -4.45 -3.78 17.85
N LYS A 192 -5.76 -3.55 17.87
CA LYS A 192 -6.77 -4.60 18.08
C LYS A 192 -7.21 -5.30 16.79
N ILE A 193 -6.79 -4.78 15.64
CA ILE A 193 -7.14 -5.22 14.28
C ILE A 193 -5.87 -5.63 13.51
N VAL A 194 -4.75 -4.97 13.84
CA VAL A 194 -3.48 -5.03 13.13
C VAL A 194 -2.52 -5.98 13.85
N GLU A 195 -2.02 -7.01 13.15
CA GLU A 195 -0.96 -7.90 13.68
C GLU A 195 0.43 -7.23 13.66
N SER A 196 0.65 -6.20 12.84
CA SER A 196 1.88 -5.40 12.89
C SER A 196 1.65 -3.93 12.50
N CYS A 197 1.90 -3.00 13.42
CA CYS A 197 1.97 -1.58 13.09
C CYS A 197 3.40 -1.26 12.63
N ALA A 198 3.58 -0.74 11.42
CA ALA A 198 4.81 -0.05 11.05
C ALA A 198 4.82 1.31 11.76
N ILE A 199 5.18 1.30 13.03
CA ILE A 199 5.42 2.50 13.82
C ILE A 199 6.75 3.07 13.32
N ARG A 200 6.76 4.29 12.77
CA ARG A 200 7.96 5.12 12.83
C ARG A 200 7.96 5.79 14.20
N PRO A 201 8.78 5.36 15.17
CA PRO A 201 9.17 6.28 16.22
C PRO A 201 10.03 7.35 15.55
N PHE A 202 9.50 8.56 15.43
CA PHE A 202 10.38 9.73 15.43
C PHE A 202 10.61 10.05 16.89
N ASP A 203 11.81 9.74 17.38
CA ASP A 203 12.38 10.40 18.54
C ASP A 203 13.78 10.93 18.12
N ASP A 204 13.86 12.26 18.21
CA ASP A 204 14.96 13.23 18.04
C ASP A 204 15.58 13.52 16.65
#